data_AF-A0A7Y7IZZ2-F1
#
_entry.id   AF-A0A7Y7IZZ2-F1
#
_cell.length_a   1.000
_cell.length_b   1.000
_cell.length_c   1.000
_cell.angle_alpha   90.00
_cell.angle_beta   90.00
_cell.angle_gamma   90.00
#
_symmetry.space_group_name_H-M   'P 1'
#
loop_
_entity.id
_entity.type
_entity.pdbx_description
1 polymer ?
#
loop_
_entity_poly.entity_id
_entity_poly.type
_entity_poly.pdbx_seq_one_letter_code
_entity_poly.pdbx_strand_id
1 'polypeptide(L)'
;IALADIGGVWTLEQVTLALSRLAESALEAAVRHLLRAAHDTGQIVLPDPRHPARGSGFVVLAMGKLGARELNYSSDIDLIVLYDPACHAGHEDLRRIFVRMTSDLVGLMEARDADGYVFRTDLRLRPDPSATPPAISFPAAITYYESLGQTWERAAMTKARPVAGDVTAGRRFLRAIAPFVWRRHLDFAVIDDLHDMKARIDRHRNAGHAGLSRLGERMVHDPRLARDWLMGHDLKLGQGGIREVEFVAQALQLVWGGRRPELRDPTT
;
A
#
# COMPACT_ATOMS: atom_id res chain seq x y z
N ILE A 1 0.86 -20.76 8.56
CA ILE A 1 -0.23 -20.08 7.82
C ILE A 1 -0.93 -21.07 6.90
N ALA A 2 -0.31 -21.54 5.81
CA ALA A 2 -0.93 -22.46 4.85
C ALA A 2 -1.54 -23.75 5.46
N LEU A 3 -0.88 -24.36 6.44
CA LEU A 3 -1.43 -25.53 7.14
C LEU A 3 -2.75 -25.23 7.87
N ALA A 4 -2.88 -24.05 8.50
CA ALA A 4 -4.09 -23.65 9.20
C ALA A 4 -5.23 -23.31 8.22
N ASP A 5 -4.88 -22.76 7.06
CA ASP A 5 -5.81 -22.46 5.96
C ASP A 5 -6.37 -23.75 5.34
N ILE A 6 -5.50 -24.64 4.85
CA ILE A 6 -5.90 -25.93 4.26
C ILE A 6 -6.64 -26.81 5.27
N GLY A 7 -6.26 -26.73 6.55
CA GLY A 7 -6.95 -27.44 7.63
C GLY A 7 -8.30 -26.84 8.02
N GLY A 8 -8.71 -25.70 7.46
CA GLY A 8 -9.97 -25.02 7.80
C GLY A 8 -10.00 -24.46 9.23
N VAL A 9 -8.83 -24.30 9.87
CA VAL A 9 -8.70 -23.82 11.25
C VAL A 9 -8.76 -22.30 11.31
N TRP A 10 -8.27 -21.62 10.27
CA TRP A 10 -8.28 -20.16 10.18
C TRP A 10 -9.30 -19.67 9.15
N THR A 11 -9.96 -18.55 9.45
CA THR A 11 -10.76 -17.81 8.47
C THR A 11 -9.86 -17.09 7.47
N LEU A 12 -10.43 -16.65 6.35
CA LEU A 12 -9.71 -15.88 5.34
C LEU A 12 -9.03 -14.63 5.94
N GLU A 13 -9.74 -13.92 6.80
CA GLU A 13 -9.26 -12.71 7.46
C GLU A 13 -8.08 -13.01 8.39
N GLN A 14 -8.09 -14.16 9.07
CA GLN A 14 -6.96 -14.60 9.90
C GLN A 14 -5.74 -14.93 9.04
N VAL A 15 -5.95 -15.58 7.88
CA VAL A 15 -4.87 -15.91 6.93
C VAL A 15 -4.25 -14.64 6.35
N THR A 16 -5.07 -13.72 5.80
CA THR A 16 -4.55 -12.49 5.18
C THR A 16 -3.86 -11.58 6.19
N LEU A 17 -4.42 -11.46 7.40
CA LEU A 17 -3.78 -10.72 8.49
C LEU A 17 -2.43 -11.34 8.88
N ALA A 18 -2.34 -12.67 8.96
CA ALA A 18 -1.09 -13.35 9.28
C ALA A 18 -0.02 -13.14 8.19
N LEU A 19 -0.41 -13.18 6.92
CA LEU A 19 0.48 -12.89 5.79
C LEU A 19 0.96 -11.43 5.82
N SER A 20 0.06 -10.49 6.10
CA SER A 20 0.41 -9.08 6.27
C SER A 20 1.34 -8.84 7.45
N ARG A 21 1.12 -9.50 8.59
CA ARG A 21 2.03 -9.44 9.74
C ARG A 21 3.42 -9.97 9.42
N LEU A 22 3.50 -11.08 8.67
CA LEU A 22 4.78 -11.63 8.22
C LEU A 22 5.56 -10.60 7.39
N ALA A 23 4.91 -9.96 6.41
CA ALA A 23 5.51 -8.90 5.60
C ALA A 23 5.93 -7.69 6.44
N GLU A 24 5.07 -7.22 7.34
CA GLU A 24 5.37 -6.11 8.26
C GLU A 24 6.61 -6.42 9.12
N SER A 25 6.69 -7.62 9.71
CA SER A 25 7.83 -8.03 10.53
C SER A 25 9.13 -8.16 9.74
N ALA A 26 9.07 -8.69 8.50
CA ALA A 26 10.23 -8.76 7.62
C ALA A 26 10.75 -7.35 7.26
N LEU A 27 9.85 -6.43 6.90
CA LEU A 27 10.19 -5.03 6.63
C LEU A 27 10.78 -4.35 7.87
N GLU A 28 10.20 -4.55 9.05
CA GLU A 28 10.73 -3.98 10.29
C GLU A 28 12.16 -4.47 10.56
N ALA A 29 12.40 -5.79 10.45
CA ALA A 29 13.71 -6.37 10.66
C ALA A 29 14.75 -5.83 9.68
N ALA A 30 14.42 -5.79 8.38
CA ALA A 30 15.31 -5.29 7.33
C ALA A 30 15.63 -3.80 7.52
N VAL A 31 14.62 -2.95 7.78
CA VAL A 31 14.83 -1.52 8.01
C VAL A 31 15.66 -1.26 9.26
N ARG A 32 15.43 -1.99 10.35
CA ARG A 32 16.25 -1.86 11.57
C ARG A 32 17.69 -2.25 11.32
N HIS A 33 17.94 -3.31 10.56
CA HIS A 33 19.28 -3.73 10.16
C HIS A 33 19.99 -2.64 9.36
N LEU A 34 19.34 -2.11 8.31
CA LEU A 34 19.92 -1.09 7.44
C LEU A 34 20.21 0.22 8.18
N LEU A 35 19.26 0.69 9.02
CA LEU A 35 19.46 1.88 9.83
C LEU A 35 20.64 1.71 10.80
N ARG A 36 20.73 0.54 11.45
CA ARG A 36 21.85 0.23 12.34
C ARG A 36 23.19 0.21 11.60
N ALA A 37 23.25 -0.41 10.43
CA ALA A 37 24.46 -0.44 9.61
C ALA A 37 24.89 0.96 9.15
N ALA A 38 23.95 1.80 8.74
CA ALA A 38 24.22 3.19 8.37
C ALA A 38 24.73 4.01 9.58
N HIS A 39 24.25 3.72 10.78
CA HIS A 39 24.77 4.32 12.00
C HIS A 39 26.20 3.88 12.33
N ASP A 40 26.45 2.57 12.32
CA ASP A 40 27.75 2.00 12.69
C ASP A 40 28.86 2.41 11.73
N THR A 41 28.52 2.73 10.46
CA THR A 41 29.44 3.25 9.44
C THR A 41 29.58 4.77 9.43
N GLY A 42 28.87 5.48 10.32
CA GLY A 42 28.91 6.94 10.44
C GLY A 42 28.17 7.70 9.33
N GLN A 43 27.36 7.02 8.51
CA GLN A 43 26.56 7.66 7.47
C GLN A 43 25.39 8.48 8.03
N ILE A 44 24.84 8.05 9.17
CA ILE A 44 23.82 8.79 9.92
C ILE A 44 24.06 8.65 11.42
N VAL A 45 23.52 9.56 12.23
CA VAL A 45 23.54 9.43 13.69
C VAL A 45 22.12 9.16 14.17
N LEU A 46 21.89 7.97 14.73
CA LEU A 46 20.58 7.62 15.28
C LEU A 46 20.45 8.08 16.72
N PRO A 47 19.28 8.58 17.16
CA PRO A 47 19.06 8.99 18.54
C PRO A 47 19.21 7.85 19.56
N ASP A 48 18.77 6.64 19.19
CA ASP A 48 18.97 5.42 19.99
C ASP A 48 19.29 4.23 19.06
N PRO A 49 20.58 3.86 18.90
CA PRO A 49 21.00 2.75 18.04
C PRO A 49 20.45 1.37 18.46
N ARG A 50 19.95 1.21 19.70
CA ARG A 50 19.28 -0.03 20.14
C ARG A 50 17.86 -0.13 19.61
N HIS A 51 17.24 1.01 19.30
CA HIS A 51 15.93 1.12 18.68
C HIS A 51 16.01 1.94 17.40
N PRO A 52 16.76 1.46 16.38
CA PRO A 52 17.25 2.29 15.30
C PRO A 52 16.15 2.93 14.45
N ALA A 53 14.93 2.38 14.46
CA ALA A 53 13.77 2.94 13.79
C ALA A 53 13.24 4.24 14.43
N ARG A 54 13.33 4.39 15.77
CA ARG A 54 12.73 5.51 16.50
C ARG A 54 13.53 6.80 16.27
N GLY A 55 12.87 7.84 15.73
CA GLY A 55 13.52 9.11 15.45
C GLY A 55 14.50 9.07 14.28
N SER A 56 14.52 7.98 13.50
CA SER A 56 15.42 7.84 12.35
C SER A 56 15.08 8.77 11.20
N GLY A 57 13.82 9.23 11.13
CA GLY A 57 13.29 9.96 9.99
C GLY A 57 13.04 9.11 8.75
N PHE A 58 13.49 7.86 8.65
CA PHE A 58 13.23 6.96 7.51
C PHE A 58 11.92 6.22 7.70
N VAL A 59 11.01 6.24 6.72
CA VAL A 59 9.64 5.72 6.86
C VAL A 59 9.27 4.85 5.67
N VAL A 60 8.73 3.66 5.95
CA VAL A 60 8.11 2.79 4.95
C VAL A 60 6.60 2.78 5.17
N LEU A 61 5.86 3.27 4.19
CA LEU A 61 4.40 3.13 4.12
C LEU A 61 4.06 1.88 3.32
N ALA A 62 3.24 1.01 3.90
CA ALA A 62 2.53 -0.01 3.16
C ALA A 62 1.33 0.59 2.44
N MET A 63 1.11 0.12 1.22
CA MET A 63 0.02 0.52 0.35
C MET A 63 -0.81 -0.71 -0.06
N GLY A 64 -1.92 -0.48 -0.77
CA GLY A 64 -2.72 -1.56 -1.35
C GLY A 64 -3.12 -2.61 -0.32
N LYS A 65 -2.94 -3.89 -0.67
CA LYS A 65 -3.32 -5.02 0.19
C LYS A 65 -2.52 -5.08 1.48
N LEU A 66 -1.22 -4.75 1.47
CA LEU A 66 -0.43 -4.71 2.71
C LEU A 66 -0.90 -3.57 3.64
N GLY A 67 -1.23 -2.43 3.06
CA GLY A 67 -1.80 -1.29 3.76
C GLY A 67 -3.09 -1.66 4.51
N ALA A 68 -3.99 -2.34 3.80
CA ALA A 68 -5.27 -2.87 4.30
C ALA A 68 -5.17 -4.15 5.14
N ARG A 69 -3.99 -4.79 5.23
CA ARG A 69 -3.78 -6.08 5.89
C ARG A 69 -4.54 -7.26 5.26
N GLU A 70 -4.64 -7.23 3.94
CA GLU A 70 -5.39 -8.17 3.10
C GLU A 70 -4.44 -8.93 2.14
N LEU A 71 -3.17 -9.17 2.52
CA LEU A 71 -2.23 -9.86 1.63
C LEU A 71 -2.69 -11.28 1.31
N ASN A 72 -2.45 -11.70 0.07
CA ASN A 72 -2.54 -13.09 -0.35
C ASN A 72 -1.14 -13.72 -0.47
N TYR A 73 -1.06 -15.04 -0.64
CA TYR A 73 0.21 -15.79 -0.63
C TYR A 73 1.25 -15.35 -1.67
N SER A 74 0.82 -14.78 -2.80
CA SER A 74 1.70 -14.41 -3.92
C SER A 74 1.65 -12.91 -4.21
N SER A 75 1.24 -12.10 -3.23
CA SER A 75 1.15 -10.65 -3.37
C SER A 75 2.54 -10.02 -3.37
N ASP A 76 2.74 -9.09 -4.29
CA ASP A 76 3.79 -8.09 -4.14
C ASP A 76 3.44 -7.18 -2.95
N ILE A 77 4.46 -6.63 -2.30
CA ILE A 77 4.27 -5.59 -1.28
C ILE A 77 4.44 -4.21 -1.91
N ASP A 78 3.34 -3.48 -1.99
CA ASP A 78 3.34 -2.10 -2.50
C ASP A 78 3.81 -1.15 -1.39
N LEU A 79 4.93 -0.44 -1.61
CA LEU A 79 5.53 0.45 -0.62
C LEU A 79 5.74 1.87 -1.17
N ILE A 80 5.63 2.86 -0.29
CA ILE A 80 6.18 4.20 -0.50
C ILE A 80 7.22 4.43 0.58
N VAL A 81 8.44 4.79 0.17
CA VAL A 81 9.50 5.15 1.11
C VAL A 81 9.65 6.65 1.18
N LEU A 82 9.58 7.17 2.41
CA LEU A 82 9.65 8.59 2.71
C LEU A 82 10.74 8.84 3.74
N TYR A 83 11.23 10.08 3.80
CA TYR A 83 12.08 10.47 4.91
C TYR A 83 11.86 11.91 5.38
N ASP A 84 12.07 12.15 6.66
CA ASP A 84 12.03 13.48 7.26
C ASP A 84 13.45 14.05 7.42
N PRO A 85 13.84 15.05 6.61
CA PRO A 85 15.15 15.68 6.74
C PRO A 85 15.34 16.43 8.07
N ALA A 86 14.26 16.79 8.78
CA ALA A 86 14.37 17.45 10.09
C ALA A 86 14.98 16.54 11.17
N CYS A 87 14.95 15.21 10.99
CA CYS A 87 15.61 14.27 11.89
C CYS A 87 17.14 14.25 11.75
N HIS A 88 17.68 14.78 10.65
CA HIS A 88 19.12 14.87 10.35
C HIS A 88 19.44 16.26 9.79
N ALA A 89 19.10 17.31 10.53
CA ALA A 89 19.23 18.69 10.08
C ALA A 89 20.67 19.01 9.66
N GLY A 90 20.82 19.61 8.47
CA GLY A 90 22.14 19.95 7.91
C GLY A 90 22.89 18.79 7.23
N HIS A 91 22.30 17.60 7.15
CA HIS A 91 22.95 16.45 6.52
C HIS A 91 22.79 16.48 4.99
N GLU A 92 23.78 17.00 4.27
CA GLU A 92 23.72 17.22 2.82
C GLU A 92 23.50 15.94 2.00
N ASP A 93 24.10 14.83 2.43
CA ASP A 93 24.04 13.55 1.73
C ASP A 93 22.81 12.68 2.07
N LEU A 94 21.87 13.18 2.89
CA LEU A 94 20.79 12.37 3.45
C LEU A 94 19.91 11.74 2.37
N ARG A 95 19.61 12.50 1.31
CA ARG A 95 18.85 12.00 0.15
C ARG A 95 19.55 10.81 -0.49
N ARG A 96 20.87 10.91 -0.73
CA ARG A 96 21.65 9.83 -1.35
C ARG A 96 21.64 8.58 -0.47
N ILE A 97 21.82 8.75 0.84
CA ILE A 97 21.83 7.66 1.81
C ILE A 97 20.48 6.94 1.85
N PHE A 98 19.37 7.68 2.00
CA PHE A 98 18.06 7.04 2.09
C PHE A 98 17.55 6.49 0.76
N VAL A 99 17.92 7.05 -0.38
CA VAL A 99 17.67 6.41 -1.68
C VAL A 99 18.42 5.09 -1.80
N ARG A 100 19.70 5.06 -1.39
CA ARG A 100 20.49 3.83 -1.40
C ARG A 100 19.91 2.79 -0.43
N MET A 101 19.56 3.20 0.77
CA MET A 101 18.92 2.36 1.79
C MET A 101 17.62 1.74 1.27
N THR A 102 16.81 2.47 0.50
CA THR A 102 15.63 1.91 -0.16
C THR A 102 15.99 0.85 -1.20
N SER A 103 17.02 1.07 -2.01
CA SER A 103 17.50 0.04 -2.95
C SER A 103 18.03 -1.20 -2.23
N ASP A 104 18.76 -1.02 -1.13
CA ASP A 104 19.27 -2.13 -0.32
C ASP A 104 18.12 -2.87 0.38
N LEU A 105 17.07 -2.16 0.83
CA LEU A 105 15.84 -2.77 1.36
C LEU A 105 15.16 -3.65 0.31
N VAL A 106 14.93 -3.13 -0.90
CA VAL A 106 14.36 -3.93 -2.01
C VAL A 106 15.25 -5.15 -2.28
N GLY A 107 16.58 -4.97 -2.29
CA GLY A 107 17.53 -6.06 -2.42
C GLY A 107 17.36 -7.14 -1.35
N LEU A 108 17.25 -6.77 -0.07
CA LEU A 108 17.02 -7.72 1.03
C LEU A 108 15.69 -8.47 0.91
N MET A 109 14.66 -7.83 0.36
CA MET A 109 13.34 -8.46 0.20
C MET A 109 13.27 -9.40 -1.01
N GLU A 110 13.93 -9.05 -2.11
CA GLU A 110 13.80 -9.73 -3.40
C GLU A 110 14.94 -10.66 -3.78
N ALA A 111 16.10 -10.53 -3.12
CA ALA A 111 17.25 -11.41 -3.39
C ALA A 111 16.83 -12.87 -3.27
N ARG A 112 17.22 -13.66 -4.27
CA ARG A 112 16.98 -15.10 -4.30
C ARG A 112 18.20 -15.84 -3.81
N ASP A 113 18.03 -16.62 -2.77
CA ASP A 113 19.02 -17.59 -2.30
C ASP A 113 18.47 -19.02 -2.38
N ALA A 114 19.11 -19.96 -1.66
CA ALA A 114 18.69 -21.36 -1.63
C ALA A 114 17.28 -21.56 -1.05
N ASP A 115 16.79 -20.62 -0.24
CA ASP A 115 15.50 -20.66 0.44
C ASP A 115 14.44 -19.81 -0.29
N GLY A 116 14.81 -19.17 -1.40
CA GLY A 116 13.91 -18.34 -2.22
C GLY A 116 14.10 -16.86 -1.97
N TYR A 117 13.01 -16.09 -1.99
CA TYR A 117 12.99 -14.65 -1.70
C TYR A 117 11.95 -14.37 -0.62
N VAL A 118 12.07 -13.22 0.06
CA VAL A 118 11.14 -12.85 1.15
C VAL A 118 9.83 -12.31 0.58
N PHE A 119 9.88 -11.16 -0.10
CA PHE A 119 8.73 -10.57 -0.81
C PHE A 119 9.18 -9.79 -2.04
N ARG A 120 8.44 -9.92 -3.14
CA ARG A 120 8.53 -8.99 -4.28
C ARG A 120 8.01 -7.63 -3.85
N THR A 121 8.71 -6.56 -4.21
CA THR A 121 8.46 -5.21 -3.71
C THR A 121 8.15 -4.26 -4.86
N ASP A 122 7.05 -3.54 -4.76
CA ASP A 122 6.64 -2.55 -5.76
C ASP A 122 6.68 -1.13 -5.18
N LEU A 123 7.46 -0.24 -5.80
CA LEU A 123 7.60 1.16 -5.39
C LEU A 123 6.82 2.12 -6.30
N ARG A 124 6.02 1.63 -7.25
CA ARG A 124 5.39 2.44 -8.30
C ARG A 124 4.25 3.33 -7.81
N LEU A 125 3.73 3.12 -6.59
CA LEU A 125 2.70 3.98 -6.00
C LEU A 125 3.24 5.27 -5.39
N ARG A 126 4.56 5.49 -5.39
CA ARG A 126 5.16 6.75 -4.91
C ARG A 126 4.77 7.93 -5.81
N PRO A 127 4.76 9.18 -5.28
CA PRO A 127 4.57 10.41 -6.06
C PRO A 127 5.37 10.40 -7.36
N ASP A 128 4.72 10.60 -8.51
CA ASP A 128 5.35 10.61 -9.84
C ASP A 128 6.55 9.66 -9.96
N PRO A 129 6.32 8.33 -10.04
CA PRO A 129 7.39 7.34 -9.99
C PRO A 129 8.35 7.44 -11.18
N SER A 130 7.99 8.17 -12.23
CA SER A 130 8.84 8.41 -13.39
C SER A 130 9.88 9.49 -13.15
N ALA A 131 9.55 10.49 -12.32
CA ALA A 131 10.41 11.65 -12.04
C ALA A 131 11.02 11.63 -10.64
N THR A 132 10.49 10.82 -9.71
CA THR A 132 10.96 10.79 -8.32
C THR A 132 11.86 9.60 -8.00
N PRO A 133 12.86 9.82 -7.12
CA PRO A 133 13.68 8.73 -6.62
C PRO A 133 12.85 7.74 -5.76
N PRO A 134 13.36 6.52 -5.52
CA PRO A 134 12.72 5.51 -4.68
C PRO A 134 12.37 5.96 -3.25
N ALA A 135 13.10 6.93 -2.70
CA ALA A 135 12.83 7.54 -1.40
C ALA A 135 12.62 9.06 -1.54
N ILE A 136 11.51 9.58 -1.02
CA ILE A 136 11.11 10.98 -1.22
C ILE A 136 11.08 11.72 0.13
N SER A 137 11.57 12.96 0.17
CA SER A 137 11.52 13.74 1.41
C SER A 137 10.09 14.14 1.74
N PHE A 138 9.78 14.29 3.03
CA PHE A 138 8.46 14.76 3.48
C PHE A 138 8.04 16.08 2.81
N PRO A 139 8.88 17.14 2.78
CA PRO A 139 8.50 18.38 2.11
C PRO A 139 8.16 18.19 0.64
N ALA A 140 8.96 17.43 -0.11
CA ALA A 140 8.71 17.20 -1.54
C ALA A 140 7.42 16.41 -1.78
N ALA A 141 7.17 15.37 -0.99
CA ALA A 141 5.94 14.57 -1.11
C ALA A 141 4.69 15.38 -0.70
N ILE A 142 4.76 16.19 0.35
CA ILE A 142 3.64 17.07 0.76
C ILE A 142 3.34 18.08 -0.34
N THR A 143 4.35 18.80 -0.84
CA THR A 143 4.17 19.77 -1.93
C THR A 143 3.57 19.10 -3.17
N TYR A 144 4.03 17.89 -3.52
CA TYR A 144 3.45 17.13 -4.62
C TYR A 144 1.96 16.84 -4.42
N TYR A 145 1.57 16.30 -3.26
CA TYR A 145 0.17 15.97 -3.00
C TYR A 145 -0.73 17.21 -2.93
N GLU A 146 -0.21 18.34 -2.47
CA GLU A 146 -0.97 19.60 -2.42
C GLU A 146 -1.19 20.21 -3.81
N SER A 147 -0.25 20.03 -4.74
CA SER A 147 -0.26 20.75 -6.03
C SER A 147 -0.57 19.90 -7.25
N LEU A 148 -0.12 18.66 -7.30
CA LEU A 148 -0.14 17.79 -8.48
C LEU A 148 -0.82 16.44 -8.24
N GLY A 149 -1.17 16.13 -6.99
CA GLY A 149 -1.68 14.82 -6.60
C GLY A 149 -2.95 14.43 -7.37
N GLN A 150 -2.88 13.26 -8.01
CA GLN A 150 -3.94 12.72 -8.85
C GLN A 150 -4.98 11.95 -8.03
N THR A 151 -6.16 11.78 -8.60
CA THR A 151 -7.30 11.17 -7.92
C THR A 151 -7.09 9.71 -7.58
N TRP A 152 -6.47 8.95 -8.47
CA TRP A 152 -6.13 7.56 -8.16
C TRP A 152 -5.11 7.45 -7.02
N GLU A 153 -4.22 8.44 -6.84
CA GLU A 153 -3.28 8.49 -5.71
C GLU A 153 -4.02 8.76 -4.40
N ARG A 154 -5.07 9.57 -4.47
CA ARG A 154 -6.00 9.79 -3.34
C ARG A 154 -6.64 8.47 -2.89
N ALA A 155 -7.16 7.70 -3.84
CA ALA A 155 -7.73 6.38 -3.58
C ALA A 155 -6.68 5.41 -3.02
N ALA A 156 -5.46 5.40 -3.59
CA ALA A 156 -4.38 4.57 -3.08
C ALA A 156 -4.00 4.93 -1.63
N MET A 157 -4.00 6.22 -1.30
CA MET A 157 -3.68 6.73 0.03
C MET A 157 -4.72 6.41 1.11
N THR A 158 -5.94 5.97 0.76
CA THR A 158 -6.92 5.52 1.77
C THR A 158 -6.45 4.28 2.52
N LYS A 159 -5.61 3.45 1.87
CA LYS A 159 -5.03 2.24 2.44
C LYS A 159 -3.63 2.47 3.06
N ALA A 160 -3.06 3.67 2.96
CA ALA A 160 -1.67 3.92 3.37
C ALA A 160 -1.46 3.78 4.88
N ARG A 161 -0.42 3.03 5.29
CA ARG A 161 -0.09 2.83 6.70
C ARG A 161 1.42 2.72 6.92
N PRO A 162 2.01 3.43 7.91
CA PRO A 162 3.42 3.21 8.26
C PRO A 162 3.61 1.84 8.89
N VAL A 163 4.54 1.05 8.35
CA VAL A 163 4.79 -0.35 8.76
C VAL A 163 6.22 -0.61 9.23
N ALA A 164 7.19 0.17 8.77
CA ALA A 164 8.59 0.04 9.18
C ALA A 164 9.28 1.41 9.20
N GLY A 165 10.41 1.49 9.92
CA GLY A 165 11.12 2.75 10.18
C GLY A 165 10.44 3.61 11.26
N ASP A 166 10.55 4.93 11.14
CA ASP A 166 9.94 5.88 12.07
C ASP A 166 8.42 5.98 11.88
N VAL A 167 7.69 5.03 12.49
CA VAL A 167 6.23 4.97 12.44
C VAL A 167 5.58 6.25 12.97
N THR A 168 6.19 6.93 13.94
CA THR A 168 5.66 8.19 14.49
C THR A 168 5.74 9.31 13.47
N ALA A 169 6.88 9.45 12.79
CA ALA A 169 7.05 10.39 11.67
C ALA A 169 6.09 10.05 10.52
N GLY A 170 5.93 8.77 10.18
CA GLY A 170 4.97 8.34 9.15
C GLY A 170 3.52 8.72 9.45
N ARG A 171 3.08 8.56 10.71
CA ARG A 171 1.75 9.04 11.14
C ARG A 171 1.62 10.57 11.05
N ARG A 172 2.70 11.31 11.32
CA ARG A 172 2.72 12.78 11.13
C ARG A 172 2.57 13.14 9.66
N PHE A 173 3.29 12.47 8.77
CA PHE A 173 3.15 12.65 7.32
C PHE A 173 1.71 12.41 6.85
N LEU A 174 1.10 11.27 7.22
CA LEU A 174 -0.29 10.97 6.83
C LEU A 174 -1.29 12.02 7.35
N ARG A 175 -1.05 12.60 8.53
CA ARG A 175 -1.87 13.72 9.03
C ARG A 175 -1.68 14.98 8.18
N ALA A 176 -0.46 15.28 7.75
CA ALA A 176 -0.16 16.44 6.92
C ALA A 176 -0.88 16.37 5.56
N ILE A 177 -0.90 15.18 4.94
CA ILE A 177 -1.59 14.97 3.65
C ILE A 177 -3.09 14.61 3.81
N ALA A 178 -3.62 14.58 5.03
CA ALA A 178 -5.03 14.23 5.26
C ALA A 178 -6.01 15.14 4.47
N PRO A 179 -5.79 16.46 4.30
CA PRO A 179 -6.62 17.29 3.43
C PRO A 179 -6.55 16.88 1.95
N PHE A 180 -5.39 16.38 1.50
CA PHE A 180 -5.26 15.76 0.18
C PHE A 180 -6.01 14.44 0.10
N VAL A 181 -6.16 13.62 1.14
CA VAL A 181 -6.90 12.35 1.00
C VAL A 181 -8.41 12.57 1.18
N TRP A 182 -8.79 13.32 2.21
CA TRP A 182 -10.16 13.42 2.73
C TRP A 182 -10.76 14.82 2.50
N ARG A 183 -11.21 15.11 1.27
CA ARG A 183 -11.83 16.41 0.93
C ARG A 183 -13.10 16.63 1.75
N ARG A 184 -13.23 17.79 2.39
CA ARG A 184 -14.44 18.14 3.15
C ARG A 184 -15.62 18.52 2.25
N HIS A 185 -15.32 19.22 1.15
CA HIS A 185 -16.30 19.67 0.18
C HIS A 185 -16.35 18.69 -1.00
N LEU A 186 -17.57 18.33 -1.40
CA LEU A 186 -17.79 17.66 -2.68
C LEU A 186 -18.01 18.76 -3.70
N ASP A 187 -17.12 18.82 -4.68
CA ASP A 187 -17.27 19.64 -5.88
C ASP A 187 -17.48 18.72 -7.09
N PHE A 188 -17.79 19.31 -8.23
CA PHE A 188 -17.93 18.58 -9.48
C PHE A 188 -16.64 17.84 -9.87
N ALA A 189 -15.47 18.33 -9.43
CA ALA A 189 -14.20 17.66 -9.68
C ALA A 189 -14.15 16.24 -9.08
N VAL A 190 -14.78 15.99 -7.91
CA VAL A 190 -14.89 14.63 -7.35
C VAL A 190 -15.68 13.67 -8.26
N ILE A 191 -16.66 14.17 -9.03
CA ILE A 191 -17.44 13.32 -9.94
C ILE A 191 -16.59 12.92 -11.15
N ASP A 192 -15.89 13.89 -11.75
CA ASP A 192 -14.99 13.65 -12.88
C ASP A 192 -13.85 12.70 -12.49
N ASP A 193 -13.28 12.93 -11.30
CA ASP A 193 -12.32 12.09 -10.61
C ASP A 193 -12.74 10.61 -10.53
N LEU A 194 -13.99 10.35 -10.15
CA LEU A 194 -14.55 9.00 -10.08
C LEU A 194 -14.77 8.39 -11.47
N HIS A 195 -15.22 9.18 -12.44
CA HIS A 195 -15.35 8.72 -13.82
C HIS A 195 -13.99 8.33 -14.42
N ASP A 196 -12.94 9.10 -14.17
CA ASP A 196 -11.58 8.82 -14.63
C ASP A 196 -11.02 7.53 -14.02
N MET A 197 -11.24 7.33 -12.72
CA MET A 197 -10.89 6.09 -12.04
C MET A 197 -11.63 4.90 -12.63
N LYS A 198 -12.95 5.01 -12.85
CA LYS A 198 -13.76 3.95 -13.45
C LYS A 198 -13.31 3.62 -14.87
N ALA A 199 -13.07 4.64 -15.69
CA ALA A 199 -12.59 4.48 -17.06
C ALA A 199 -11.22 3.79 -17.10
N ARG A 200 -10.32 4.07 -16.14
CA ARG A 200 -9.04 3.35 -16.00
C ARG A 200 -9.24 1.86 -15.69
N ILE A 201 -10.18 1.52 -14.82
CA ILE A 201 -10.49 0.12 -14.49
C ILE A 201 -11.04 -0.59 -15.73
N ASP A 202 -11.98 0.04 -16.42
CA ASP A 202 -12.62 -0.53 -17.62
C ASP A 202 -11.62 -0.78 -18.76
N ARG A 203 -10.64 0.11 -18.95
CA ARG A 203 -9.57 -0.09 -19.94
C ARG A 203 -8.69 -1.31 -19.66
N HIS A 204 -8.53 -1.67 -18.39
CA HIS A 204 -7.73 -2.83 -17.97
C HIS A 204 -8.60 -4.03 -17.61
N ARG A 205 -9.90 -3.99 -17.95
CA ARG A 205 -10.82 -5.09 -17.70
C ARG A 205 -10.50 -6.22 -18.66
N ASN A 206 -10.16 -7.39 -18.12
CA ASN A 206 -9.96 -8.56 -18.96
C ASN A 206 -11.31 -9.10 -19.43
N ALA A 207 -11.36 -9.58 -20.67
CA ALA A 207 -12.53 -10.24 -21.24
C ALA A 207 -12.71 -11.63 -20.59
N GLY A 208 -13.34 -11.67 -19.42
CA GLY A 208 -13.86 -12.89 -18.81
C GLY A 208 -15.34 -13.12 -19.17
N HIS A 209 -15.98 -14.07 -18.49
CA HIS A 209 -17.43 -14.27 -18.57
C HIS A 209 -18.18 -12.94 -18.34
N ALA A 210 -19.04 -12.57 -19.29
CA ALA A 210 -19.89 -11.40 -19.25
C ALA A 210 -21.34 -11.77 -18.93
N GLY A 211 -22.15 -10.78 -18.55
CA GLY A 211 -23.56 -11.00 -18.27
C GLY A 211 -23.81 -11.52 -16.85
N LEU A 212 -22.98 -11.09 -15.89
CA LEU A 212 -23.21 -11.31 -14.46
C LEU A 212 -24.65 -10.95 -14.05
N SER A 213 -25.20 -9.88 -14.64
CA SER A 213 -26.58 -9.42 -14.43
C SER A 213 -27.68 -10.35 -14.98
N ARG A 214 -27.32 -11.36 -15.77
CA ARG A 214 -28.23 -12.37 -16.34
C ARG A 214 -28.14 -13.72 -15.62
N LEU A 215 -27.29 -13.82 -14.61
CA LEU A 215 -27.20 -15.02 -13.77
C LEU A 215 -28.43 -15.08 -12.87
N GLY A 216 -29.18 -16.19 -12.93
CA GLY A 216 -30.34 -16.37 -12.07
C GLY A 216 -29.95 -16.52 -10.59
N GLU A 217 -30.82 -16.09 -9.67
CA GLU A 217 -30.59 -16.12 -8.22
C GLU A 217 -30.09 -17.49 -7.69
N ARG A 218 -30.58 -18.59 -8.28
CA ARG A 218 -30.14 -19.95 -7.95
C ARG A 218 -28.63 -20.18 -8.12
N MET A 219 -28.00 -19.53 -9.09
CA MET A 219 -26.58 -19.71 -9.37
C MET A 219 -25.69 -19.01 -8.32
N VAL A 220 -26.19 -17.96 -7.69
CA VAL A 220 -25.48 -17.20 -6.64
C VAL A 220 -25.50 -17.96 -5.31
N HIS A 221 -26.57 -18.72 -5.04
CA HIS A 221 -26.76 -19.43 -3.77
C HIS A 221 -26.31 -20.91 -3.81
N ASP A 222 -25.94 -21.45 -4.97
CA ASP A 222 -25.39 -22.81 -5.09
C ASP A 222 -23.86 -22.75 -5.27
N PRO A 223 -23.07 -23.20 -4.27
CA PRO A 223 -21.61 -23.16 -4.32
C PRO A 223 -20.99 -23.94 -5.49
N ARG A 224 -21.67 -24.98 -6.01
CA ARG A 224 -21.17 -25.78 -7.14
C ARG A 224 -21.34 -25.02 -8.44
N LEU A 225 -22.55 -24.49 -8.68
CA LEU A 225 -22.84 -23.70 -9.88
C LEU A 225 -22.02 -22.40 -9.90
N ALA A 226 -21.85 -21.75 -8.76
CA ALA A 226 -20.97 -20.60 -8.63
C ALA A 226 -19.52 -20.95 -8.97
N ARG A 227 -19.00 -22.07 -8.46
CA ARG A 227 -17.64 -22.55 -8.79
C ARG A 227 -17.47 -22.77 -10.29
N ASP A 228 -18.41 -23.46 -10.92
CA ASP A 228 -18.33 -23.78 -12.35
C ASP A 228 -18.36 -22.53 -13.22
N TRP A 229 -19.15 -21.51 -12.85
CA TRP A 229 -19.14 -20.22 -13.53
C TRP A 229 -17.85 -19.42 -13.32
N LEU A 230 -17.27 -19.49 -12.11
CA LEU A 230 -16.01 -18.82 -11.79
C LEU A 230 -14.82 -19.46 -12.52
N MET A 231 -14.92 -20.74 -12.93
CA MET A 231 -13.90 -21.38 -13.75
C MET A 231 -13.76 -20.65 -15.10
N GLY A 232 -12.60 -20.05 -15.34
CA GLY A 232 -12.34 -19.23 -16.52
C GLY A 232 -12.79 -17.78 -16.42
N HIS A 233 -13.33 -17.34 -15.28
CA HIS A 233 -13.54 -15.93 -14.97
C HIS A 233 -12.31 -15.34 -14.26
N ASP A 234 -11.88 -14.14 -14.68
CA ASP A 234 -10.81 -13.42 -14.01
C ASP A 234 -11.33 -12.78 -12.71
N LEU A 235 -11.06 -13.41 -11.56
CA LEU A 235 -11.52 -12.93 -10.25
C LEU A 235 -11.06 -11.52 -9.89
N LYS A 236 -9.97 -11.03 -10.49
CA LYS A 236 -9.39 -9.72 -10.16
C LYS A 236 -9.88 -8.65 -11.12
N LEU A 237 -9.83 -8.91 -12.42
CA LEU A 237 -10.05 -7.93 -13.50
C LEU A 237 -11.32 -8.18 -14.32
N GLY A 238 -12.06 -9.26 -14.05
CA GLY A 238 -13.34 -9.56 -14.68
C GLY A 238 -14.47 -8.68 -14.16
N GLN A 239 -15.62 -8.72 -14.85
CA GLN A 239 -16.84 -8.02 -14.43
C GLN A 239 -17.30 -8.53 -13.05
N GLY A 240 -17.49 -7.63 -12.09
CA GLY A 240 -17.82 -7.96 -10.70
C GLY A 240 -16.64 -8.49 -9.89
N GLY A 241 -15.42 -8.45 -10.44
CA GLY A 241 -14.21 -8.91 -9.77
C GLY A 241 -13.75 -7.99 -8.64
N ILE A 242 -12.70 -8.44 -7.93
CA ILE A 242 -12.15 -7.77 -6.74
C ILE A 242 -11.85 -6.29 -7.01
N ARG A 243 -11.29 -5.94 -8.18
CA ARG A 243 -10.94 -4.55 -8.50
C ARG A 243 -12.15 -3.61 -8.62
N GLU A 244 -13.30 -4.12 -9.09
CA GLU A 244 -14.54 -3.33 -9.14
C GLU A 244 -15.11 -3.13 -7.73
N VAL A 245 -15.04 -4.15 -6.87
CA VAL A 245 -15.46 -4.05 -5.46
C VAL A 245 -14.60 -3.04 -4.71
N GLU A 246 -13.27 -3.13 -4.83
CA GLU A 246 -12.33 -2.16 -4.25
C GLU A 246 -12.64 -0.73 -4.70
N PHE A 247 -12.93 -0.55 -5.99
CA PHE A 247 -13.29 0.76 -6.52
C PHE A 247 -14.57 1.33 -5.92
N VAL A 248 -15.63 0.53 -5.78
CA VAL A 248 -16.89 1.00 -5.19
C VAL A 248 -16.67 1.43 -3.75
N ALA A 249 -15.97 0.62 -2.96
CA ALA A 249 -15.63 0.95 -1.58
C ALA A 249 -14.83 2.27 -1.55
N GLN A 250 -13.71 2.36 -2.25
CA GLN A 250 -12.85 3.55 -2.28
C GLN A 250 -13.58 4.80 -2.79
N ALA A 251 -14.43 4.67 -3.82
CA ALA A 251 -15.24 5.77 -4.32
C ALA A 251 -16.12 6.36 -3.22
N LEU A 252 -16.82 5.50 -2.46
CA LEU A 252 -17.63 5.93 -1.32
C LEU A 252 -16.78 6.58 -0.22
N GLN A 253 -15.58 6.04 0.05
CA GLN A 253 -14.64 6.65 0.99
C GLN A 253 -14.17 8.03 0.56
N LEU A 254 -13.88 8.23 -0.73
CA LEU A 254 -13.44 9.53 -1.24
C LEU A 254 -14.57 10.58 -1.19
N VAL A 255 -15.80 10.16 -1.48
CA VAL A 255 -16.99 11.01 -1.43
C VAL A 255 -17.34 11.40 0.01
N TRP A 256 -17.35 10.44 0.93
CA TRP A 256 -17.93 10.63 2.27
C TRP A 256 -16.90 10.75 3.39
N GLY A 257 -15.72 10.16 3.23
CA GLY A 257 -14.69 10.05 4.28
C GLY A 257 -14.23 11.40 4.83
N GLY A 258 -14.29 12.48 4.04
CA GLY A 258 -14.03 13.84 4.53
C GLY A 258 -14.95 14.29 5.67
N ARG A 259 -16.22 13.85 5.65
CA ARG A 259 -17.26 14.23 6.62
C ARG A 259 -17.59 13.13 7.62
N ARG A 260 -17.33 11.87 7.25
CA ARG A 260 -17.60 10.67 8.03
C ARG A 260 -16.31 9.90 8.28
N PRO A 261 -15.54 10.24 9.33
CA PRO A 261 -14.30 9.56 9.67
C PRO A 261 -14.45 8.04 9.86
N GLU A 262 -15.63 7.57 10.27
CA GLU A 262 -15.98 6.16 10.41
C GLU A 262 -15.93 5.38 9.08
N LEU A 263 -15.95 6.06 7.93
CA LEU A 263 -15.80 5.45 6.60
C LEU A 263 -14.34 5.36 6.13
N ARG A 264 -13.37 5.78 6.95
CA ARG A 264 -11.94 5.77 6.59
C ARG A 264 -11.24 4.46 6.94
N ASP A 265 -11.99 3.35 7.00
CA ASP A 265 -11.42 2.03 7.22
C ASP A 265 -10.54 1.62 6.02
N PRO A 266 -9.25 1.30 6.19
CA PRO A 266 -8.42 0.90 5.06
C PRO A 266 -8.81 -0.44 4.42
N THR A 267 -9.62 -1.29 5.08
CA THR A 267 -10.08 -2.57 4.52
C THR A 267 -11.14 -2.37 3.43
N THR A 268 -11.25 -3.34 2.50
CA THR A 268 -12.30 -3.36 1.46
C THR A 268 -13.53 -4.10 1.93
#